data_AF-A0A7S1QHF9-F1
#
_entry.id   AF-A0A7S1QHF9-F1
#
_cell.length_a   1.000
_cell.length_b   1.000
_cell.length_c   1.000
_cell.angle_alpha   90.00
_cell.angle_beta   90.00
_cell.angle_gamma   90.00
#
_symmetry.space_group_name_H-M   'P 1'
#
loop_
_entity.id
_entity.type
_entity.pdbx_description
1 polymer ?
#
loop_
_entity_poly.entity_id
_entity_poly.type
_entity_poly.pdbx_seq_one_letter_code
_entity_poly.pdbx_strand_id
1 'polypeptide(L)'
;MGAAGGGHWAETMLGPQLLTKTGLQPTRQALGEPSVVAVYFSAHWCPPCRQFTPMLARAFSLPWPQLKVVFASSDRDEASFNQYYSEMPWLALPFGSHQKEALSAAFQVRGIPSLIILNGSTGQPISMDGRDDFMRNNFDIARCLSDWGFPNGAPAAAPSAPASGAPAASSTAQAPAPPKVVGPEPLPIDDAAADAALARVAEEEWEVQEAFFKTGLKVLDNTLQNPGEAKFRQLKKTNATLQSKLLGVGKDAGLLLMDMAGFKASSDDLLSLPGPPDGHCTAVRKKLQDAGTAAWEKHARAERDARIAEERGKDKDRAPRYTGGEGDRKQVGRRGPARGGGG
;
A
#
# COMPACT_ATOMS: atom_id res chain seq x y z
N MET A 1 -8.50 -34.36 25.28
CA MET A 1 -7.31 -33.83 24.57
C MET A 1 -7.79 -33.05 23.37
N GLY A 2 -7.53 -31.74 23.30
CA GLY A 2 -7.95 -30.91 22.17
C GLY A 2 -7.37 -29.49 22.25
N ALA A 3 -6.35 -29.24 21.43
CA ALA A 3 -5.85 -27.96 20.90
C ALA A 3 -5.48 -26.81 21.88
N ALA A 4 -4.36 -26.95 22.59
CA ALA A 4 -3.68 -25.86 23.31
C ALA A 4 -2.62 -25.13 22.45
N GLY A 5 -2.85 -24.97 21.13
CA GLY A 5 -1.82 -24.48 20.18
C GLY A 5 -2.06 -23.09 19.58
N GLY A 6 -3.28 -22.55 19.62
CA GLY A 6 -3.66 -21.41 18.78
C GLY A 6 -3.20 -20.02 19.22
N GLY A 7 -2.79 -19.83 20.48
CA GLY A 7 -2.47 -18.50 21.03
C GLY A 7 -0.99 -18.14 21.12
N HIS A 8 -0.09 -19.12 21.00
CA HIS A 8 1.34 -18.89 21.27
C HIS A 8 2.05 -18.14 20.14
N TRP A 9 1.61 -18.35 18.89
CA TRP A 9 2.19 -17.69 17.73
C TRP A 9 1.98 -16.16 17.82
N ALA A 10 0.80 -15.72 18.25
CA ALA A 10 0.44 -14.31 18.27
C ALA A 10 1.31 -13.52 19.25
N GLU A 11 1.55 -14.04 20.45
CA GLU A 11 2.45 -13.40 21.41
C GLU A 11 3.92 -13.43 20.94
N THR A 12 4.32 -14.50 20.27
CA THR A 12 5.67 -14.64 19.73
C THR A 12 5.93 -13.64 18.59
N MET A 13 4.96 -13.45 17.71
CA MET A 13 5.10 -12.64 16.50
C MET A 13 4.71 -11.18 16.70
N LEU A 14 3.63 -10.92 17.42
CA LEU A 14 3.06 -9.57 17.62
C LEU A 14 3.41 -8.98 18.98
N GLY A 15 4.04 -9.77 19.86
CA GLY A 15 4.45 -9.36 21.19
C GLY A 15 3.40 -9.64 22.25
N PRO A 16 3.69 -9.40 23.53
CA PRO A 16 2.81 -9.74 24.64
C PRO A 16 1.58 -8.83 24.75
N GLN A 17 1.64 -7.62 24.18
CA GLN A 17 0.57 -6.63 24.25
C GLN A 17 0.38 -5.93 22.90
N LEU A 18 -0.87 -5.59 22.61
CA LEU A 18 -1.26 -4.75 21.49
C LEU A 18 -1.93 -3.48 22.01
N LEU A 19 -1.73 -2.39 21.27
CA LEU A 19 -2.45 -1.15 21.49
C LEU A 19 -3.86 -1.25 20.89
N THR A 20 -4.84 -0.95 21.72
CA THR A 20 -6.25 -0.82 21.35
C THR A 20 -6.71 0.62 21.52
N LYS A 21 -7.95 0.94 21.11
CA LYS A 21 -8.54 2.27 21.35
C LYS A 21 -8.80 2.60 22.82
N THR A 22 -8.77 1.61 23.71
CA THR A 22 -8.90 1.79 25.16
C THR A 22 -7.57 1.65 25.90
N GLY A 23 -6.45 1.57 25.17
CA GLY A 23 -5.10 1.40 25.73
C GLY A 23 -4.47 0.04 25.42
N LEU A 24 -3.33 -0.25 26.05
CA LEU A 24 -2.61 -1.50 25.89
C LEU A 24 -3.38 -2.66 26.52
N GLN A 25 -3.49 -3.77 25.78
CA GLN A 25 -4.11 -5.01 26.25
C GLN A 25 -3.25 -6.22 25.91
N PRO A 26 -3.34 -7.33 26.67
CA PRO A 26 -2.70 -8.60 26.30
C PRO A 26 -3.09 -9.02 24.88
N THR A 27 -2.12 -9.48 24.09
CA THR A 27 -2.31 -9.77 22.66
C THR A 27 -3.45 -10.76 22.40
N ARG A 28 -3.56 -11.82 23.21
CA ARG A 28 -4.67 -12.79 23.09
C ARG A 28 -6.03 -12.15 23.33
N GLN A 29 -6.13 -11.26 24.31
CA GLN A 29 -7.39 -10.57 24.62
C GLN A 29 -7.76 -9.58 23.50
N ALA A 30 -6.78 -8.81 23.01
CA ALA A 30 -7.01 -7.82 21.97
C ALA A 30 -7.40 -8.45 20.62
N LEU A 31 -6.76 -9.57 20.25
CA LEU A 31 -7.06 -10.28 19.00
C LEU A 31 -8.35 -11.11 19.11
N GLY A 32 -8.59 -11.77 20.24
CA GLY A 32 -9.62 -12.81 20.34
C GLY A 32 -9.22 -14.04 19.52
N GLU A 33 -10.16 -14.59 18.75
CA GLU A 33 -9.95 -15.79 17.93
C GLU A 33 -10.33 -15.53 16.45
N PRO A 34 -9.62 -14.62 15.75
CA PRO A 34 -9.92 -14.35 14.36
C PRO A 34 -9.49 -15.51 13.47
N SER A 35 -10.18 -15.73 12.36
CA SER A 35 -9.74 -16.65 11.32
C SER A 35 -8.59 -16.07 10.50
N VAL A 36 -8.53 -14.74 10.37
CA VAL A 36 -7.53 -14.01 9.60
C VAL A 36 -6.99 -12.83 10.40
N VAL A 37 -5.66 -12.66 10.39
CA VAL A 37 -4.98 -11.47 10.93
C VAL A 37 -4.24 -10.78 9.81
N ALA A 38 -4.53 -9.52 9.56
CA ALA A 38 -3.83 -8.68 8.59
C ALA A 38 -2.84 -7.76 9.32
N VAL A 39 -1.54 -7.92 9.04
CA VAL A 39 -0.50 -7.02 9.55
C VAL A 39 -0.28 -5.92 8.55
N TYR A 40 -0.63 -4.69 8.93
CA TYR A 40 -0.61 -3.52 8.06
C TYR A 40 0.62 -2.65 8.33
N PHE A 41 1.60 -2.72 7.44
CA PHE A 41 2.81 -1.91 7.50
C PHE A 41 2.58 -0.57 6.80
N SER A 42 2.70 0.52 7.55
CA SER A 42 2.37 1.86 7.07
C SER A 42 3.04 2.94 7.90
N ALA A 43 3.00 4.19 7.44
CA ALA A 43 3.47 5.34 8.21
C ALA A 43 2.76 6.61 7.76
N HIS A 44 2.65 7.58 8.67
CA HIS A 44 2.03 8.87 8.40
C HIS A 44 2.81 9.66 7.36
N TRP A 45 4.14 9.66 7.45
CA TRP A 45 5.02 10.38 6.52
C TRP A 45 4.96 9.84 5.09
N CYS A 46 4.49 8.61 4.89
CA CYS A 46 4.45 7.91 3.61
C CYS A 46 3.24 8.34 2.75
N PRO A 47 3.43 9.00 1.59
CA PRO A 47 2.32 9.45 0.74
C PRO A 47 1.39 8.35 0.22
N PRO A 48 1.86 7.21 -0.34
CA PRO A 48 0.95 6.16 -0.79
C PRO A 48 0.20 5.49 0.37
N CYS A 49 0.77 5.51 1.57
CA CYS A 49 0.13 5.03 2.78
C CYS A 49 -1.09 5.87 3.17
N ARG A 50 -0.94 7.20 3.15
CA ARG A 50 -2.05 8.13 3.43
C ARG A 50 -3.19 8.03 2.42
N GLN A 51 -2.93 7.55 1.20
CA GLN A 51 -3.97 7.28 0.21
C GLN A 51 -4.67 5.94 0.45
N PHE A 52 -3.90 4.90 0.83
CA PHE A 52 -4.43 3.55 1.03
C PHE A 52 -5.21 3.39 2.34
N THR A 53 -4.76 4.01 3.43
CA THR A 53 -5.38 3.87 4.77
C THR A 53 -6.87 4.20 4.79
N PRO A 54 -7.36 5.31 4.20
CA PRO A 54 -8.79 5.60 4.15
C PRO A 54 -9.61 4.53 3.42
N MET A 55 -9.05 3.94 2.36
CA MET A 55 -9.70 2.89 1.57
C MET A 55 -9.81 1.59 2.39
N LEU A 56 -8.71 1.23 3.06
CA LEU A 56 -8.69 0.10 3.97
C LEU A 56 -9.64 0.33 5.15
N ALA A 57 -9.61 1.48 5.82
CA ALA A 57 -10.52 1.80 6.91
C ALA A 57 -11.99 1.73 6.49
N ARG A 58 -12.32 2.17 5.26
CA ARG A 58 -13.69 2.09 4.72
C ARG A 58 -14.17 0.65 4.53
N ALA A 59 -13.36 -0.24 3.97
CA ALA A 59 -13.77 -1.64 3.81
C ALA A 59 -13.93 -2.37 5.14
N PHE A 60 -13.21 -1.92 6.17
CA PHE A 60 -13.26 -2.44 7.53
C PHE A 60 -14.22 -1.65 8.43
N SER A 61 -15.08 -0.80 7.85
CA SER A 61 -16.09 -0.03 8.60
C SER A 61 -17.21 -0.92 9.16
N LEU A 62 -17.43 -2.09 8.54
CA LEU A 62 -18.34 -3.11 9.05
C LEU A 62 -17.58 -4.06 10.00
N PRO A 63 -18.24 -4.61 11.03
CA PRO A 63 -17.61 -5.59 11.90
C PRO A 63 -17.38 -6.90 11.14
N TRP A 64 -16.11 -7.30 11.00
CA TRP A 64 -15.68 -8.59 10.47
C TRP A 64 -15.13 -9.43 11.61
N PRO A 65 -15.94 -10.22 12.35
CA PRO A 65 -15.48 -10.92 13.56
C PRO A 65 -14.30 -11.85 13.30
N GLN A 66 -14.26 -12.44 12.10
CA GLN A 66 -13.21 -13.36 11.67
C GLN A 66 -11.92 -12.68 11.21
N LEU A 67 -11.86 -11.34 11.16
CA LEU A 67 -10.73 -10.60 10.62
C LEU A 67 -10.28 -9.50 11.58
N LYS A 68 -8.98 -9.48 11.90
CA LYS A 68 -8.35 -8.42 12.69
C LYS A 68 -7.25 -7.76 11.88
N VAL A 69 -7.12 -6.44 12.01
CA VAL A 69 -5.99 -5.69 11.46
C VAL A 69 -5.10 -5.24 12.60
N VAL A 70 -3.78 -5.39 12.44
CA VAL A 70 -2.76 -4.92 13.36
C VAL A 70 -1.83 -3.97 12.62
N PHE A 71 -1.86 -2.70 12.99
CA PHE A 71 -0.99 -1.67 12.44
C PHE A 71 0.45 -1.83 12.96
N ALA A 72 1.39 -1.96 12.02
CA ALA A 72 2.83 -1.98 12.25
C ALA A 72 3.44 -0.68 11.71
N SER A 73 3.57 0.32 12.57
CA SER A 73 4.02 1.65 12.18
C SER A 73 5.50 1.69 11.79
N SER A 74 5.81 2.46 10.74
CA SER A 74 7.16 2.92 10.42
C SER A 74 7.36 4.42 10.68
N ASP A 75 6.47 5.04 11.46
CA ASP A 75 6.64 6.43 11.90
C ASP A 75 7.90 6.59 12.74
N ARG A 76 8.49 7.78 12.65
CA ARG A 76 9.80 8.08 13.25
C ARG A 76 9.69 8.63 14.67
N ASP A 77 8.49 9.03 15.06
CA ASP A 77 8.19 9.62 16.34
C ASP A 77 6.78 9.21 16.79
N GLU A 78 6.59 9.19 18.11
CA GLU A 78 5.36 8.72 18.75
C GLU A 78 4.17 9.65 18.48
N ALA A 79 4.40 10.95 18.28
CA ALA A 79 3.34 11.91 18.00
C ALA A 79 2.71 11.65 16.63
N SER A 80 3.54 11.46 15.60
CA SER A 80 3.11 11.07 14.25
C SER A 80 2.38 9.73 14.26
N PHE A 81 2.91 8.75 15.00
CA PHE A 81 2.25 7.46 15.21
C PHE A 81 0.85 7.63 15.80
N ASN A 82 0.73 8.36 16.92
CA ASN A 82 -0.54 8.55 17.62
C ASN A 82 -1.57 9.28 16.76
N GLN A 83 -1.14 10.34 16.05
CA GLN A 83 -2.01 11.07 15.14
C GLN A 83 -2.58 10.14 14.06
N TYR A 84 -1.72 9.40 13.38
CA TYR A 84 -2.14 8.55 12.27
C TYR A 84 -2.93 7.32 12.72
N TYR A 85 -2.53 6.71 13.84
CA TYR A 85 -3.28 5.61 14.44
C TYR A 85 -4.69 6.07 14.87
N SER A 86 -4.87 7.32 15.30
CA SER A 86 -6.19 7.85 15.71
C SER A 86 -7.24 7.77 14.59
N GLU A 87 -6.81 7.83 13.33
CA GLU A 87 -7.67 7.75 12.14
C GLU A 87 -8.06 6.31 11.76
N MET A 88 -7.45 5.29 12.39
CA MET A 88 -7.62 3.88 12.03
C MET A 88 -8.53 3.14 13.02
N PRO A 89 -9.46 2.26 12.59
CA PRO A 89 -10.40 1.59 13.50
C PRO A 89 -9.85 0.30 14.16
N TRP A 90 -8.56 -0.04 13.97
CA TRP A 90 -8.00 -1.35 14.31
C TRP A 90 -6.95 -1.33 15.43
N LEU A 91 -6.28 -2.46 15.67
CA LEU A 91 -5.23 -2.64 16.68
C LEU A 91 -3.89 -2.10 16.17
N ALA A 92 -2.91 -1.87 17.05
CA ALA A 92 -1.54 -1.55 16.66
C ALA A 92 -0.51 -2.28 17.51
N LEU A 93 0.67 -2.51 16.93
CA LEU A 93 1.87 -2.75 17.73
C LEU A 93 2.20 -1.47 18.51
N PRO A 94 2.66 -1.57 19.77
CA PRO A 94 3.15 -0.40 20.50
C PRO A 94 4.24 0.33 19.70
N PHE A 95 4.30 1.66 19.80
CA PHE A 95 5.33 2.43 19.11
C PHE A 95 6.73 1.99 19.58
N GLY A 96 7.68 1.84 18.63
CA GLY A 96 9.04 1.38 18.92
C GLY A 96 9.15 -0.11 19.31
N SER A 97 8.09 -0.89 19.14
CA SER A 97 8.09 -2.34 19.37
C SER A 97 9.05 -3.07 18.41
N HIS A 98 10.00 -3.83 18.96
CA HIS A 98 10.96 -4.64 18.19
C HIS A 98 10.28 -5.71 17.30
N GLN A 99 9.03 -6.06 17.62
CA GLN A 99 8.23 -6.97 16.82
C GLN A 99 7.96 -6.40 15.42
N LYS A 100 7.87 -5.06 15.27
CA LYS A 100 7.71 -4.46 13.95
C LYS A 100 8.91 -4.75 13.05
N GLU A 101 10.14 -4.56 13.52
CA GLU A 101 11.34 -4.91 12.73
C GLU A 101 11.42 -6.41 12.47
N ALA A 102 11.13 -7.24 13.48
CA ALA A 102 11.14 -8.70 13.34
C ALA A 102 10.15 -9.19 12.27
N LEU A 103 8.92 -8.67 12.27
CA LEU A 103 7.89 -9.01 11.27
C LEU A 103 8.28 -8.48 9.89
N SER A 104 8.80 -7.26 9.79
CA SER A 104 9.27 -6.68 8.54
C SER A 104 10.38 -7.53 7.91
N ALA A 105 11.31 -8.04 8.72
CA ALA A 105 12.38 -8.92 8.27
C ALA A 105 11.85 -10.30 7.90
N ALA A 106 11.05 -10.93 8.76
CA ALA A 106 10.48 -12.26 8.54
C ALA A 106 9.64 -12.34 7.26
N PHE A 107 8.90 -11.27 6.97
CA PHE A 107 8.04 -11.18 5.79
C PHE A 107 8.68 -10.43 4.62
N GLN A 108 9.96 -10.06 4.73
CA GLN A 108 10.70 -9.34 3.68
C GLN A 108 9.97 -8.10 3.16
N VAL A 109 9.34 -7.35 4.06
CA VAL A 109 8.65 -6.09 3.72
C VAL A 109 9.70 -5.05 3.35
N ARG A 110 9.75 -4.68 2.06
CA ARG A 110 10.74 -3.72 1.50
C ARG A 110 10.18 -2.32 1.27
N GLY A 111 8.86 -2.17 1.35
CA GLY A 111 8.17 -0.91 1.08
C GLY A 111 6.87 -0.82 1.87
N ILE A 112 6.30 0.38 1.92
CA ILE A 112 4.99 0.64 2.51
C ILE A 112 4.14 1.46 1.54
N PRO A 113 2.80 1.30 1.51
CA PRO A 113 2.02 0.39 2.36
C PRO A 113 2.18 -1.08 1.93
N SER A 114 2.28 -1.97 2.90
CA SER A 114 2.23 -3.43 2.72
C SER A 114 1.23 -4.05 3.67
N LEU A 115 0.54 -5.10 3.24
CA LEU A 115 -0.47 -5.80 4.02
C LEU A 115 -0.19 -7.29 3.93
N ILE A 116 0.21 -7.90 5.05
CA ILE A 116 0.48 -9.34 5.13
C ILE A 116 -0.73 -10.02 5.76
N ILE A 117 -1.24 -11.05 5.10
CA ILE A 117 -2.44 -11.79 5.53
C ILE A 117 -1.98 -13.10 6.18
N LEU A 118 -2.35 -13.30 7.44
CA LEU A 118 -1.98 -14.46 8.24
C LEU A 118 -3.22 -15.27 8.60
N ASN A 119 -3.05 -16.59 8.66
CA ASN A 119 -4.02 -17.48 9.26
C ASN A 119 -4.07 -17.21 10.77
N GLY A 120 -5.23 -16.82 11.30
CA GLY A 120 -5.37 -16.39 12.68
C GLY A 120 -5.18 -17.51 13.71
N SER A 121 -5.33 -18.78 13.31
CA SER A 121 -5.11 -19.93 14.20
C SER A 121 -3.65 -20.37 14.26
N THR A 122 -2.86 -20.15 13.19
CA THR A 122 -1.50 -20.70 13.07
C THR A 122 -0.40 -19.65 12.93
N GLY A 123 -0.74 -18.41 12.58
CA GLY A 123 0.21 -17.35 12.25
C GLY A 123 0.90 -17.50 10.90
N GLN A 124 0.58 -18.54 10.12
CA GLN A 124 1.20 -18.77 8.82
C GLN A 124 0.70 -17.77 7.77
N PRO A 125 1.58 -17.28 6.88
CA PRO A 125 1.18 -16.36 5.82
C PRO A 125 0.26 -17.06 4.80
N ILE A 126 -0.88 -16.42 4.53
CA ILE A 126 -1.81 -16.76 3.46
C ILE A 126 -1.45 -15.95 2.20
N SER A 127 -1.19 -14.65 2.38
CA SER A 127 -0.79 -13.75 1.29
C SER A 127 0.24 -12.74 1.78
N MET A 128 1.28 -12.55 0.97
CA MET A 128 2.32 -11.54 1.19
C MET A 128 2.00 -10.23 0.44
N ASP A 129 1.04 -10.29 -0.49
CA ASP A 129 0.66 -9.22 -1.39
C ASP A 129 -0.78 -8.76 -1.10
N GLY A 130 -1.19 -8.79 0.17
CA GLY A 130 -2.57 -8.52 0.59
C GLY A 130 -3.08 -7.13 0.18
N ARG A 131 -2.17 -6.15 0.00
CA ARG A 131 -2.52 -4.85 -0.58
C ARG A 131 -3.02 -5.02 -2.01
N ASP A 132 -2.28 -5.75 -2.84
CA ASP A 132 -2.61 -5.96 -4.25
C ASP A 132 -3.83 -6.84 -4.41
N ASP A 133 -4.02 -7.85 -3.54
CA ASP A 133 -5.25 -8.63 -3.48
C ASP A 133 -6.47 -7.76 -3.19
N PHE A 134 -6.33 -6.80 -2.27
CA PHE A 134 -7.38 -5.86 -1.92
C PHE A 134 -7.67 -4.86 -3.06
N MET A 135 -6.63 -4.38 -3.76
CA MET A 135 -6.79 -3.54 -4.95
C MET A 135 -7.46 -4.32 -6.10
N ARG A 136 -7.03 -5.55 -6.37
CA ARG A 136 -7.56 -6.41 -7.45
C ARG A 136 -9.03 -6.75 -7.25
N ASN A 137 -9.44 -6.89 -5.99
CA ASN A 137 -10.83 -7.12 -5.60
C ASN A 137 -11.63 -5.83 -5.43
N ASN A 138 -11.14 -4.68 -5.92
CA ASN A 138 -11.83 -3.40 -5.87
C ASN A 138 -12.32 -3.04 -4.44
N PHE A 139 -11.47 -3.30 -3.45
CA PHE A 139 -11.72 -3.03 -2.03
C PHE A 139 -12.84 -3.88 -1.39
N ASP A 140 -13.27 -4.96 -2.05
CA ASP A 140 -14.26 -5.90 -1.52
C ASP A 140 -13.59 -6.92 -0.59
N ILE A 141 -13.72 -6.68 0.71
CA ILE A 141 -13.12 -7.54 1.73
C ILE A 141 -13.80 -8.91 1.83
N ALA A 142 -15.09 -9.05 1.48
CA ALA A 142 -15.74 -10.37 1.44
C ALA A 142 -15.10 -11.24 0.36
N ARG A 143 -14.84 -10.64 -0.81
CA ARG A 143 -14.18 -11.34 -1.91
C ARG A 143 -12.74 -11.68 -1.57
N CYS A 144 -11.99 -10.75 -0.96
CA CYS A 144 -10.65 -11.06 -0.44
C CYS A 144 -10.66 -12.23 0.55
N LEU A 145 -11.59 -12.23 1.52
CA LEU A 145 -11.70 -13.32 2.48
C LEU A 145 -12.01 -14.64 1.81
N SER A 146 -12.86 -14.66 0.78
CA SER A 146 -13.12 -15.86 -0.02
C SER A 146 -11.86 -16.33 -0.75
N ASP A 147 -11.13 -15.43 -1.41
CA ASP A 147 -9.87 -15.75 -2.12
C ASP A 147 -8.80 -16.28 -1.16
N TRP A 148 -8.77 -15.78 0.08
CA TRP A 148 -7.88 -16.23 1.14
C TRP A 148 -8.34 -17.53 1.82
N GLY A 149 -9.46 -18.13 1.38
CA GLY A 149 -9.97 -19.42 1.88
C GLY A 149 -10.93 -19.33 3.08
N PHE A 150 -11.50 -18.14 3.35
CA PHE A 150 -12.41 -17.86 4.46
C PHE A 150 -13.76 -17.24 4.00
N PRO A 151 -14.54 -17.94 3.15
CA PRO A 151 -15.71 -17.38 2.45
C PRO A 151 -16.90 -17.01 3.37
N ASN A 152 -16.94 -17.47 4.62
CA ASN A 152 -18.05 -17.21 5.57
C ASN A 152 -17.99 -15.83 6.25
N GLY A 153 -17.24 -14.88 5.68
CA GLY A 153 -16.96 -13.60 6.31
C GLY A 153 -18.08 -12.60 6.40
N ALA A 154 -19.35 -12.95 6.23
CA ALA A 154 -20.42 -11.94 6.24
C ALA A 154 -20.28 -10.97 7.44
N PRO A 155 -20.31 -9.65 7.22
CA PRO A 155 -20.19 -8.68 8.29
C PRO A 155 -21.34 -8.92 9.28
N ALA A 156 -21.05 -8.86 10.59
CA ALA A 156 -22.10 -9.04 11.58
C ALA A 156 -23.17 -7.95 11.38
N ALA A 157 -24.43 -8.36 11.25
CA ALA A 157 -25.56 -7.43 11.14
C ALA A 157 -25.56 -6.49 12.35
N ALA A 158 -25.61 -5.18 12.10
CA ALA A 158 -25.54 -4.16 13.13
C ALA A 158 -26.65 -4.33 14.19
N PRO A 159 -26.36 -4.24 15.50
CA PRO A 159 -27.40 -4.11 16.49
C PRO A 159 -28.09 -2.75 16.33
N SER A 160 -29.41 -2.78 16.21
CA SER A 160 -30.28 -1.60 16.21
C SER A 160 -30.16 -0.84 17.53
N ALA A 161 -29.73 0.42 17.45
CA ALA A 161 -29.78 1.34 18.58
C ALA A 161 -31.24 1.76 18.88
N PRO A 162 -31.71 1.79 20.14
CA PRO A 162 -33.02 2.33 20.46
C PRO A 162 -32.97 3.86 20.56
N ALA A 163 -34.00 4.47 19.99
CA ALA A 163 -34.25 5.91 20.00
C ALA A 163 -34.78 6.39 21.37
N SER A 164 -34.28 7.52 21.86
CA SER A 164 -35.01 8.61 22.54
C SER A 164 -33.97 9.62 23.04
N GLY A 165 -34.15 10.94 23.03
CA GLY A 165 -35.21 11.79 22.55
C GLY A 165 -34.67 13.22 22.57
N ALA A 166 -35.01 14.01 21.55
CA ALA A 166 -34.80 15.46 21.56
C ALA A 166 -35.82 16.13 22.51
N PRO A 167 -35.64 17.42 22.82
CA PRO A 167 -36.38 18.40 22.00
C PRO A 167 -35.52 19.60 21.54
N ALA A 168 -35.66 19.94 20.25
CA ALA A 168 -36.22 21.18 19.70
C ALA A 168 -35.25 22.40 19.73
N ALA A 169 -34.54 22.72 18.66
CA ALA A 169 -34.95 23.26 17.34
C ALA A 169 -34.97 24.81 17.30
N SER A 170 -34.06 25.35 16.47
CA SER A 170 -34.19 26.52 15.58
C SER A 170 -32.86 26.61 14.80
N SER A 171 -32.67 25.83 13.74
CA SER A 171 -32.98 26.15 12.33
C SER A 171 -32.40 27.47 11.84
N THR A 172 -31.24 27.39 11.18
CA THR A 172 -31.09 27.88 9.81
C THR A 172 -30.21 26.90 9.04
N ALA A 173 -30.70 26.48 7.89
CA ALA A 173 -30.16 25.43 7.05
C ALA A 173 -28.86 25.83 6.34
N GLN A 174 -27.87 24.93 6.35
CA GLN A 174 -26.96 24.71 5.23
C GLN A 174 -26.60 23.23 5.21
N ALA A 175 -26.80 22.60 4.05
CA ALA A 175 -26.43 21.21 3.82
C ALA A 175 -24.92 21.02 4.06
N PRO A 176 -24.47 19.93 4.72
CA PRO A 176 -23.05 19.67 4.83
C PRO A 176 -22.51 19.25 3.45
N ALA A 177 -21.67 20.11 2.90
CA ALA A 177 -20.83 19.79 1.75
C ALA A 177 -19.91 18.58 2.06
N PRO A 178 -19.58 17.75 1.06
CA PRO A 178 -18.70 16.59 1.23
C PRO A 178 -17.25 17.00 1.59
N PRO A 179 -16.49 16.19 2.34
CA PRO A 179 -15.20 16.61 2.91
C PRO A 179 -14.02 16.58 1.91
N LYS A 180 -13.48 17.79 1.66
CA LYS A 180 -12.11 18.24 1.31
C LYS A 180 -11.25 17.44 0.31
N VAL A 181 -11.30 17.88 -0.94
CA VAL A 181 -10.20 17.86 -1.92
C VAL A 181 -9.10 18.84 -1.45
N VAL A 182 -7.85 18.39 -1.34
CA VAL A 182 -6.72 19.27 -0.98
C VAL A 182 -6.15 19.89 -2.27
N GLY A 183 -6.77 21.00 -2.69
CA GLY A 183 -6.43 21.78 -3.87
C GLY A 183 -7.69 22.36 -4.51
N PRO A 184 -7.62 23.50 -5.22
CA PRO A 184 -8.73 23.98 -6.05
C PRO A 184 -9.13 22.89 -7.07
N GLU A 185 -10.42 22.84 -7.41
CA GLU A 185 -10.96 21.87 -8.37
C GLU A 185 -10.16 21.89 -9.68
N PRO A 186 -9.74 20.72 -10.22
CA PRO A 186 -8.91 20.66 -11.42
C PRO A 186 -9.53 21.45 -12.57
N LEU A 187 -8.78 22.39 -13.14
CA LEU A 187 -9.19 23.09 -14.34
C LEU A 187 -8.68 22.33 -15.58
N PRO A 188 -9.40 22.39 -16.70
CA PRO A 188 -8.95 21.76 -17.94
C PRO A 188 -7.57 22.27 -18.35
N ILE A 189 -6.67 21.33 -18.64
CA ILE A 189 -5.37 21.59 -19.28
C ILE A 189 -5.38 20.96 -20.67
N ASP A 190 -4.40 21.29 -21.50
CA ASP A 190 -4.18 20.60 -22.76
C ASP A 190 -3.64 19.19 -22.48
N ASP A 191 -4.56 18.23 -22.30
CA ASP A 191 -4.23 16.83 -22.00
C ASP A 191 -3.34 16.20 -23.08
N ALA A 192 -3.53 16.56 -24.36
CA ALA A 192 -2.75 16.03 -25.47
C ALA A 192 -1.30 16.53 -25.41
N ALA A 193 -1.10 17.82 -25.13
CA ALA A 193 0.23 18.39 -24.94
C ALA A 193 0.91 17.83 -23.66
N ALA A 194 0.15 17.66 -22.58
CA ALA A 194 0.64 17.05 -21.35
C ALA A 194 1.10 15.60 -21.57
N ASP A 195 0.30 14.80 -22.28
CA ASP A 195 0.62 13.41 -22.58
C ASP A 195 1.82 13.31 -23.53
N ALA A 196 1.93 14.20 -24.52
CA ALA A 196 3.09 14.28 -25.40
C ALA A 196 4.37 14.67 -24.63
N ALA A 197 4.28 15.56 -23.64
CA ALA A 197 5.40 15.91 -22.78
C ALA A 197 5.83 14.71 -21.90
N LEU A 198 4.86 14.03 -21.27
CA LEU A 198 5.11 12.85 -20.45
C LEU A 198 5.67 11.67 -21.27
N ALA A 199 5.28 11.52 -22.53
CA ALA A 199 5.85 10.53 -23.44
C ALA A 199 7.35 10.76 -23.66
N ARG A 200 7.81 12.02 -23.77
CA ARG A 200 9.24 12.34 -23.87
C ARG A 200 10.00 12.00 -22.58
N VAL A 201 9.38 12.20 -21.42
CA VAL A 201 9.96 11.78 -20.14
C VAL A 201 10.07 10.25 -20.07
N ALA A 202 9.10 9.53 -20.62
CA ALA A 202 9.09 8.07 -20.64
C ALA A 202 10.18 7.45 -21.54
N GLU A 203 10.84 8.24 -22.40
CA GLU A 203 12.01 7.83 -23.20
C GLU A 203 13.32 7.86 -22.39
N GLU A 204 13.34 8.53 -21.23
CA GLU A 204 14.52 8.65 -20.37
C GLU A 204 14.77 7.38 -19.55
N GLU A 205 15.97 7.23 -18.99
CA GLU A 205 16.27 6.15 -18.05
C GLU A 205 15.45 6.27 -16.75
N TRP A 206 15.17 5.12 -16.11
CA TRP A 206 14.29 5.08 -14.93
C TRP A 206 14.75 6.04 -13.81
N GLU A 207 16.05 6.16 -13.55
CA GLU A 207 16.58 7.07 -12.53
C GLU A 207 16.22 8.54 -12.82
N VAL A 208 16.23 8.92 -14.11
CA VAL A 208 15.85 10.26 -14.57
C VAL A 208 14.35 10.45 -14.43
N GLN A 209 13.55 9.45 -14.83
CA GLN A 209 12.08 9.47 -14.66
C GLN A 209 11.68 9.59 -13.18
N GLU A 210 12.30 8.80 -12.30
CA GLU A 210 12.02 8.79 -10.88
C GLU A 210 12.37 10.15 -10.24
N ALA A 211 13.53 10.71 -10.60
CA ALA A 211 13.94 12.04 -10.17
C ALA A 211 12.96 13.14 -10.67
N PHE A 212 12.47 12.99 -11.90
CA PHE A 212 11.46 13.87 -12.50
C PHE A 212 10.15 13.89 -11.75
N PHE A 213 9.52 12.72 -11.58
CA PHE A 213 8.23 12.64 -10.90
C PHE A 213 8.33 13.08 -9.44
N LYS A 214 9.39 12.67 -8.71
CA LYS A 214 9.61 13.11 -7.32
C LYS A 214 9.79 14.63 -7.21
N THR A 215 10.57 15.23 -8.09
CA THR A 215 10.86 16.68 -8.04
C THR A 215 9.64 17.49 -8.45
N GLY A 216 8.97 17.10 -9.54
CA GLY A 216 7.75 17.77 -10.04
C GLY A 216 6.60 17.71 -9.04
N LEU A 217 6.32 16.52 -8.48
CA LEU A 217 5.27 16.37 -7.45
C LEU A 217 5.59 17.20 -6.21
N LYS A 218 6.85 17.23 -5.75
CA LYS A 218 7.25 18.05 -4.60
C LYS A 218 7.05 19.55 -4.84
N VAL A 219 7.38 20.04 -6.03
CA VAL A 219 7.17 21.46 -6.39
C VAL A 219 5.67 21.81 -6.35
N LEU A 220 4.84 21.00 -7.01
CA LEU A 220 3.40 21.24 -7.09
C LEU A 220 2.71 21.06 -5.73
N ASP A 221 3.08 20.04 -4.95
CA ASP A 221 2.56 19.81 -3.60
C ASP A 221 2.89 20.97 -2.66
N ASN A 222 4.14 21.46 -2.66
CA ASN A 222 4.52 22.61 -1.84
C ASN A 222 3.73 23.87 -2.22
N THR A 223 3.48 24.05 -3.52
CA THR A 223 2.71 25.19 -4.04
C THR A 223 1.25 25.10 -3.60
N LEU A 224 0.62 23.93 -3.77
CA LEU A 224 -0.78 23.68 -3.40
C LEU A 224 -1.02 23.71 -1.88
N GLN A 225 -0.07 23.23 -1.08
CA GLN A 225 -0.18 23.21 0.39
C GLN A 225 0.04 24.60 1.02
N ASN A 226 0.81 25.48 0.36
CA ASN A 226 1.20 26.78 0.90
C ASN A 226 0.85 27.90 -0.09
N PRO A 227 -0.44 28.10 -0.43
CA PRO A 227 -0.86 28.99 -1.52
C PRO A 227 -0.49 30.47 -1.30
N GLY A 228 -0.34 30.91 -0.05
CA GLY A 228 0.05 32.28 0.30
C GLY A 228 1.56 32.55 0.21
N GLU A 229 2.40 31.52 0.21
CA GLU A 229 3.85 31.67 0.30
C GLU A 229 4.50 31.88 -1.07
N ALA A 230 4.98 33.10 -1.33
CA ALA A 230 5.58 33.48 -2.61
C ALA A 230 6.83 32.64 -2.99
N LYS A 231 7.58 32.12 -2.00
CA LYS A 231 8.78 31.32 -2.26
C LYS A 231 8.51 29.99 -2.97
N PHE A 232 7.33 29.38 -2.75
CA PHE A 232 6.94 28.13 -3.42
C PHE A 232 6.35 28.38 -4.80
N ARG A 233 5.96 29.62 -5.08
CA ARG A 233 5.47 30.09 -6.37
C ARG A 233 6.58 30.57 -7.30
N GLN A 234 7.84 30.35 -6.97
CA GLN A 234 9.01 30.81 -7.71
C GLN A 234 9.97 29.66 -7.99
N LEU A 235 10.27 29.44 -9.26
CA LEU A 235 11.14 28.38 -9.76
C LEU A 235 12.30 29.01 -10.53
N LYS A 236 13.50 28.96 -9.94
CA LYS A 236 14.72 29.49 -10.54
C LYS A 236 15.31 28.46 -11.50
N LYS A 237 15.36 28.78 -12.79
CA LYS A 237 15.96 27.91 -13.83
C LYS A 237 17.46 27.69 -13.60
N THR A 238 18.14 28.63 -12.93
CA THR A 238 19.55 28.51 -12.53
C THR A 238 19.79 27.51 -11.40
N ASN A 239 18.75 26.99 -10.73
CA ASN A 239 18.92 25.94 -9.73
C ASN A 239 19.27 24.61 -10.44
N ALA A 240 20.53 24.20 -10.33
CA ALA A 240 21.05 23.00 -11.00
C ALA A 240 20.24 21.73 -10.72
N THR A 241 19.67 21.57 -9.51
CA THR A 241 18.84 20.40 -9.17
C THR A 241 17.47 20.48 -9.83
N LEU A 242 16.86 21.68 -9.86
CA LEU A 242 15.57 21.89 -10.51
C LEU A 242 15.70 21.73 -12.04
N GLN A 243 16.82 22.20 -12.59
CA GLN A 243 17.10 22.10 -14.02
C GLN A 243 17.33 20.65 -14.43
N SER A 244 18.18 19.89 -13.74
CA SER A 244 18.51 18.51 -14.12
C SER A 244 17.40 17.51 -13.82
N LYS A 245 16.56 17.76 -12.81
CA LYS A 245 15.52 16.82 -12.37
C LYS A 245 14.11 17.24 -12.76
N LEU A 246 13.89 18.39 -13.37
CA LEU A 246 12.53 18.80 -13.75
C LEU A 246 12.55 19.56 -15.06
N LEU A 247 13.11 20.77 -15.08
CA LEU A 247 12.91 21.70 -16.18
C LEU A 247 13.56 21.24 -17.48
N GLY A 248 14.75 20.64 -17.42
CA GLY A 248 15.50 20.18 -18.59
C GLY A 248 15.27 18.71 -18.99
N VAL A 249 14.34 18.01 -18.34
CA VAL A 249 14.08 16.57 -18.62
C VAL A 249 13.15 16.42 -19.82
N GLY A 250 13.39 15.41 -20.67
CA GLY A 250 12.47 15.04 -21.76
C GLY A 250 12.32 16.12 -22.83
N LYS A 251 13.43 16.78 -23.22
CA LYS A 251 13.44 17.90 -24.18
C LYS A 251 12.48 19.02 -23.73
N ASP A 252 12.75 19.57 -22.55
CA ASP A 252 11.96 20.63 -21.90
C ASP A 252 10.50 20.26 -21.58
N ALA A 253 10.20 18.96 -21.47
CA ALA A 253 8.87 18.48 -21.07
C ALA A 253 8.44 19.01 -19.70
N GLY A 254 9.38 19.11 -18.75
CA GLY A 254 9.08 19.68 -17.44
C GLY A 254 8.72 21.16 -17.49
N LEU A 255 9.36 21.94 -18.37
CA LEU A 255 9.01 23.35 -18.58
C LEU A 255 7.58 23.49 -19.12
N LEU A 256 7.20 22.67 -20.10
CA LEU A 256 5.85 22.66 -20.65
C LEU A 256 4.81 22.31 -19.58
N LEU A 257 5.07 21.30 -18.74
CA LEU A 257 4.17 20.91 -17.66
C LEU A 257 4.06 22.00 -16.57
N MET A 258 5.16 22.68 -16.22
CA MET A 258 5.11 23.80 -15.28
C MET A 258 4.34 24.99 -15.85
N ASP A 259 4.48 25.29 -17.14
CA ASP A 259 3.68 26.32 -17.81
C ASP A 259 2.18 26.00 -17.80
N MET A 260 1.82 24.73 -18.06
CA MET A 260 0.46 24.23 -17.93
C MET A 260 -0.06 24.30 -16.50
N ALA A 261 0.80 24.18 -15.48
CA ALA A 261 0.44 24.33 -14.07
C ALA A 261 0.26 25.80 -13.64
N GLY A 262 0.47 26.75 -14.57
CA GLY A 262 0.32 28.19 -14.37
C GLY A 262 1.63 28.93 -14.10
N PHE A 263 2.78 28.25 -14.00
CA PHE A 263 4.07 28.92 -13.81
C PHE A 263 4.50 29.61 -15.11
N LYS A 264 4.43 30.94 -15.15
CA LYS A 264 4.82 31.74 -16.32
C LYS A 264 6.22 32.30 -16.16
N ALA A 265 6.91 32.51 -17.28
CA ALA A 265 8.21 33.16 -17.26
C ALA A 265 8.06 34.61 -16.76
N SER A 266 8.68 34.91 -15.62
CA SER A 266 8.76 36.26 -15.06
C SER A 266 10.07 36.96 -15.41
N SER A 267 11.12 36.18 -15.69
CA SER A 267 12.36 36.62 -16.33
C SER A 267 13.00 35.43 -17.06
N ASP A 268 14.11 35.66 -17.76
CA ASP A 268 14.83 34.59 -18.48
C ASP A 268 15.17 33.41 -17.58
N ASP A 269 15.49 33.68 -16.31
CA ASP A 269 15.92 32.70 -15.30
C ASP A 269 14.84 32.32 -14.27
N LEU A 270 13.65 32.91 -14.32
CA LEU A 270 12.62 32.74 -13.29
C LEU A 270 11.26 32.40 -13.89
N LEU A 271 10.71 31.28 -13.45
CA LEU A 271 9.30 30.94 -13.60
C LEU A 271 8.57 31.30 -12.32
N SER A 272 7.43 31.97 -12.42
CA SER A 272 6.62 32.32 -11.27
C SER A 272 5.14 32.12 -11.51
N LEU A 273 4.44 31.73 -10.46
CA LEU A 273 2.98 31.69 -10.45
C LEU A 273 2.45 33.07 -10.01
N PRO A 274 1.73 33.82 -10.87
CA PRO A 274 1.33 35.20 -10.60
C PRO A 274 0.32 35.36 -9.46
N GLY A 275 -0.46 34.32 -9.16
CA GLY A 275 -1.45 34.28 -8.07
C GLY A 275 -1.28 33.05 -7.18
N PRO A 276 -2.21 32.80 -6.25
CA PRO A 276 -2.34 31.49 -5.60
C PRO A 276 -2.54 30.38 -6.64
N PRO A 277 -2.13 29.13 -6.36
CA PRO A 277 -2.40 28.00 -7.26
C PRO A 277 -3.90 27.84 -7.49
N ASP A 278 -4.24 27.63 -8.76
CA ASP A 278 -5.59 27.34 -9.23
C ASP A 278 -5.69 25.87 -9.66
N GLY A 279 -6.82 25.51 -10.26
CA GLY A 279 -7.08 24.14 -10.69
C GLY A 279 -6.13 23.60 -11.74
N HIS A 280 -5.40 24.44 -12.48
CA HIS A 280 -4.42 23.96 -13.46
C HIS A 280 -3.24 23.30 -12.75
N CYS A 281 -2.80 23.87 -11.61
CA CYS A 281 -1.78 23.26 -10.76
C CYS A 281 -2.25 21.91 -10.21
N THR A 282 -3.52 21.78 -9.82
CA THR A 282 -4.11 20.50 -9.38
C THR A 282 -4.17 19.49 -10.51
N ALA A 283 -4.55 19.91 -11.73
CA ALA A 283 -4.67 19.05 -12.90
C ALA A 283 -3.31 18.48 -13.34
N VAL A 284 -2.29 19.33 -13.46
CA VAL A 284 -0.93 18.90 -13.80
C VAL A 284 -0.36 17.98 -12.72
N ARG A 285 -0.58 18.30 -11.44
CA ARG A 285 -0.14 17.45 -10.32
C ARG A 285 -0.75 16.06 -10.39
N LYS A 286 -2.05 15.95 -10.74
CA LYS A 286 -2.72 14.68 -10.97
C LYS A 286 -2.11 13.92 -12.16
N LYS A 287 -1.90 14.58 -13.31
CA LYS A 287 -1.24 13.98 -14.49
C LYS A 287 0.15 13.42 -14.15
N LEU A 288 0.98 14.18 -13.42
CA LEU A 288 2.31 13.73 -12.99
C LEU A 288 2.23 12.52 -12.05
N GLN A 289 1.24 12.48 -11.15
CA GLN A 289 1.05 11.36 -10.23
C GLN A 289 0.64 10.08 -10.98
N ASP A 290 -0.32 10.19 -11.89
CA ASP A 290 -0.83 9.07 -12.68
C ASP A 290 0.28 8.52 -13.59
N ALA A 291 1.00 9.40 -14.28
CA ALA A 291 2.11 9.03 -15.16
C ALA A 291 3.28 8.42 -14.40
N GLY A 292 3.66 8.98 -13.24
CA GLY A 292 4.72 8.44 -12.40
C GLY A 292 4.38 7.05 -11.85
N THR A 293 3.11 6.80 -11.52
CA THR A 293 2.62 5.49 -11.09
C THR A 293 2.72 4.47 -12.24
N ALA A 294 2.25 4.84 -13.43
CA ALA A 294 2.33 3.99 -14.61
C ALA A 294 3.79 3.69 -15.03
N ALA A 295 4.68 4.69 -14.96
CA ALA A 295 6.10 4.53 -15.26
C ALA A 295 6.77 3.56 -14.28
N TRP A 296 6.48 3.69 -12.97
CA TRP A 296 6.98 2.78 -11.95
C TRP A 296 6.51 1.34 -12.18
N GLU A 297 5.23 1.13 -12.47
CA GLU A 297 4.71 -0.20 -12.76
C GLU A 297 5.40 -0.83 -13.98
N LYS A 298 5.64 -0.04 -15.03
CA LYS A 298 6.35 -0.51 -16.23
C LYS A 298 7.79 -0.93 -15.88
N HIS A 299 8.50 -0.13 -15.09
CA HIS A 299 9.85 -0.45 -14.63
C HIS A 299 9.87 -1.71 -13.76
N ALA A 300 8.98 -1.81 -12.77
CA ALA A 300 8.88 -2.97 -11.89
C ALA A 300 8.52 -4.27 -12.64
N ARG A 301 7.70 -4.18 -13.69
CA ARG A 301 7.42 -5.31 -14.59
C ARG A 301 8.68 -5.74 -15.35
N ALA A 302 9.41 -4.79 -15.92
CA ALA A 302 10.65 -5.07 -16.66
C ALA A 302 11.73 -5.70 -15.76
N GLU A 303 11.89 -5.23 -14.52
CA GLU A 303 12.81 -5.84 -13.54
C GLU A 303 12.42 -7.27 -13.19
N ARG A 304 11.11 -7.52 -12.99
CA ARG A 304 10.60 -8.87 -12.70
C ARG A 304 10.86 -9.82 -13.87
N ASP A 305 10.57 -9.39 -15.09
CA ASP A 305 10.76 -10.20 -16.29
C ASP A 305 12.25 -10.49 -16.54
N ALA A 306 13.13 -9.51 -16.31
CA ALA A 306 14.58 -9.69 -16.38
C ALA A 306 15.08 -10.73 -15.37
N ARG A 307 14.56 -10.69 -14.12
CA ARG A 307 14.89 -11.68 -13.09
C ARG A 307 14.42 -13.09 -13.46
N ILE A 308 13.20 -13.22 -13.98
CA ILE A 308 12.68 -14.52 -14.45
C ILE A 308 13.53 -15.06 -15.60
N ALA A 309 13.96 -14.19 -16.53
CA ALA A 309 14.83 -14.58 -17.64
C ALA A 309 16.21 -15.05 -17.15
N GLU A 310 16.79 -14.38 -16.16
CA GLU A 310 18.05 -14.77 -15.54
C GLU A 310 17.95 -16.14 -14.83
N GLU A 311 16.88 -16.37 -14.06
CA GLU A 311 16.62 -17.64 -13.37
C GLU A 311 16.41 -18.79 -14.38
N ARG A 312 15.65 -18.55 -15.46
CA ARG A 312 15.48 -19.53 -16.55
C ARG A 312 16.78 -19.80 -17.32
N GLY A 313 17.72 -18.86 -17.35
CA GLY A 313 19.07 -19.07 -17.89
C GLY A 313 19.87 -20.02 -16.99
N LYS A 314 19.91 -19.72 -15.69
CA LYS A 314 20.62 -20.54 -14.68
C LYS A 314 20.12 -21.99 -14.62
N ASP A 315 18.82 -22.22 -14.76
CA ASP A 315 18.24 -23.56 -14.76
C ASP A 315 18.56 -24.37 -16.04
N LYS A 316 18.81 -23.72 -17.18
CA LYS A 316 19.26 -24.40 -18.41
C LYS A 316 20.70 -24.92 -18.30
N ASP A 317 21.53 -24.25 -17.50
CA ASP A 317 22.93 -24.64 -17.27
C ASP A 317 23.09 -25.68 -16.16
N ARG A 318 22.00 -26.03 -15.46
CA ARG A 318 22.01 -27.05 -14.40
C ARG A 318 21.81 -28.43 -15.02
N ALA A 319 22.92 -29.16 -15.25
CA ALA A 319 22.88 -30.55 -15.70
C ALA A 319 21.99 -31.42 -14.79
N PRO A 320 21.21 -32.38 -15.33
CA PRO A 320 20.33 -33.22 -14.53
C PRO A 320 21.16 -34.12 -13.60
N ARG A 321 21.08 -33.89 -12.29
CA ARG A 321 21.59 -34.83 -11.28
C ARG A 321 20.62 -36.01 -11.19
N TYR A 322 20.82 -37.03 -12.03
CA TYR A 322 20.28 -38.36 -11.80
C TYR A 322 21.40 -39.26 -11.26
N THR A 323 21.43 -39.46 -9.95
CA THR A 323 22.18 -40.56 -9.32
C THR A 323 21.17 -41.58 -8.83
N GLY A 324 20.72 -42.46 -9.72
CA GLY A 324 19.97 -43.67 -9.34
C GLY A 324 20.97 -44.77 -8.99
N GLY A 325 21.17 -45.00 -7.70
CA GLY A 325 21.97 -46.12 -7.19
C GLY A 325 21.27 -47.46 -7.45
N GLU A 326 21.99 -48.36 -8.09
CA GLU A 326 21.57 -49.75 -8.31
C GLU A 326 21.78 -50.54 -7.01
N GLY A 327 20.69 -50.70 -6.25
CA GLY A 327 20.65 -51.42 -4.98
C GLY A 327 19.72 -52.63 -5.01
N ASP A 328 20.32 -53.80 -5.17
CA ASP A 328 19.99 -55.11 -4.58
C ASP A 328 18.50 -55.37 -4.21
N ARG A 329 17.78 -56.13 -5.06
CA ARG A 329 16.55 -56.85 -4.64
C ARG A 329 16.87 -58.31 -4.37
N LYS A 330 17.19 -58.61 -3.11
CA LYS A 330 17.19 -59.97 -2.57
C LYS A 330 15.80 -60.59 -2.57
N GLN A 331 15.76 -61.78 -3.13
CA GLN A 331 14.68 -62.75 -3.12
C GLN A 331 14.60 -63.40 -1.73
N VAL A 332 13.49 -63.24 -0.99
CA VAL A 332 13.18 -64.07 0.19
C VAL A 332 11.71 -64.46 0.15
N GLY A 333 11.48 -65.77 0.01
CA GLY A 333 10.16 -66.35 -0.16
C GLY A 333 9.33 -66.44 1.12
N ARG A 334 8.04 -66.68 0.93
CA ARG A 334 7.16 -67.21 1.98
C ARG A 334 6.24 -68.27 1.38
N ARG A 335 6.33 -69.48 1.96
CA ARG A 335 5.55 -70.68 1.64
C ARG A 335 4.07 -70.53 2.03
N GLY A 336 3.18 -70.95 1.13
CA GLY A 336 1.92 -71.72 1.33
C GLY A 336 0.80 -71.18 2.25
N PRO A 337 -0.44 -71.71 2.18
CA PRO A 337 -0.78 -73.06 1.72
C PRO A 337 -1.91 -73.16 0.67
N ALA A 338 -2.08 -74.41 0.22
CA ALA A 338 -2.99 -74.92 -0.79
C ALA A 338 -4.49 -74.91 -0.42
N ARG A 339 -5.33 -74.84 -1.46
CA ARG A 339 -6.66 -75.48 -1.67
C ARG A 339 -7.07 -75.06 -3.10
N GLY A 340 -7.28 -75.92 -4.10
CA GLY A 340 -7.83 -77.27 -4.10
C GLY A 340 -9.27 -77.20 -4.62
N GLY A 341 -9.50 -77.63 -5.87
CA GLY A 341 -10.83 -77.93 -6.40
C GLY A 341 -11.15 -77.32 -7.77
N GLY A 342 -10.97 -78.09 -8.83
CA GLY A 342 -11.72 -77.94 -10.08
C GLY A 342 -12.99 -78.80 -10.03
N GLY A 343 -14.01 -78.38 -10.76
CA GLY A 343 -15.32 -79.03 -10.87
C GLY A 343 -16.41 -78.01 -11.13
#